data_AF-A0A359MTU2-F1
#
_entry.id   AF-A0A359MTU2-F1
#
_cell.length_a   1.000
_cell.length_b   1.000
_cell.length_c   1.000
_cell.angle_alpha   90.00
_cell.angle_beta   90.00
_cell.angle_gamma   90.00
#
_symmetry.space_group_name_H-M   'P 1'
#
loop_
_entity.id
_entity.type
_entity.pdbx_description
1 polymer ?
#
loop_
_entity_poly.entity_id
_entity_poly.type
_entity_poly.pdbx_seq_one_letter_code
_entity_poly.pdbx_strand_id
1 'polypeptide(L)'
;MKELSLTERFALIGLNGKESEHWNLAKHYVLKAIAVASYLEDSYDSVSDTWRFDAGGIHKATKKKRMKAVEKEITARLMKKHMLRKVKSLLGCDLFYNGNIKIKEYVSDSKEFENQIDFLRAEFLEDGPVSEEGMILVWLLKNSFCINEAFSLPEQSKIDKKIGEL
;
A
#
# COMPACT_ATOMS: atom_id res chain seq x y z
N MET A 1 -2.27 -2.08 19.65
CA MET A 1 -2.09 -2.05 18.18
C MET A 1 -0.61 -2.12 17.90
N LYS A 2 -0.16 -2.87 16.89
CA LYS A 2 1.27 -2.83 16.52
C LYS A 2 1.51 -1.53 15.76
N GLU A 3 2.49 -0.76 16.17
CA GLU A 3 2.85 0.47 15.49
C GLU A 3 3.40 0.12 14.09
N LEU A 4 2.68 0.58 13.07
CA LEU A 4 3.03 0.38 11.68
C LEU A 4 3.38 1.72 11.07
N SER A 5 4.49 1.72 10.34
CA SER A 5 4.92 2.85 9.51
C SER A 5 3.96 3.04 8.32
N LEU A 6 3.80 4.25 7.81
CA LEU A 6 3.03 4.57 6.58
C LEU A 6 3.28 3.56 5.45
N THR A 7 4.55 3.22 5.17
CA THR A 7 4.95 2.26 4.14
C THR A 7 4.45 0.85 4.45
N GLU A 8 4.45 0.43 5.72
CA GLU A 8 3.88 -0.86 6.13
C GLU A 8 2.38 -0.90 5.97
N ARG A 9 1.68 0.16 6.43
CA ARG A 9 0.23 0.29 6.32
C ARG A 9 -0.20 0.20 4.86
N PHE A 10 0.42 0.98 3.98
CA PHE A 10 0.13 0.94 2.55
C PHE A 10 0.50 -0.41 1.92
N ALA A 11 1.67 -0.98 2.25
CA ALA A 11 2.11 -2.24 1.67
C ALA A 11 1.19 -3.42 2.03
N LEU A 12 0.62 -3.44 3.25
CA LEU A 12 -0.35 -4.46 3.65
C LEU A 12 -1.60 -4.43 2.77
N ILE A 13 -2.10 -3.24 2.46
CA ILE A 13 -3.27 -3.10 1.60
C ILE A 13 -2.89 -3.38 0.14
N GLY A 14 -1.87 -2.70 -0.36
CA GLY A 14 -1.53 -2.71 -1.78
C GLY A 14 -0.95 -4.02 -2.30
N LEU A 15 -0.19 -4.77 -1.48
CA LEU A 15 0.38 -6.05 -1.90
C LEU A 15 -0.61 -7.21 -1.80
N ASN A 16 -1.71 -7.08 -1.04
CA ASN A 16 -2.64 -8.18 -0.85
C ASN A 16 -3.19 -8.68 -2.20
N GLY A 17 -3.07 -9.99 -2.44
CA GLY A 17 -3.48 -10.62 -3.70
C GLY A 17 -2.58 -10.31 -4.90
N LYS A 18 -1.48 -9.56 -4.75
CA LYS A 18 -0.55 -9.28 -5.85
C LYS A 18 0.45 -10.40 -6.02
N GLU A 19 0.80 -10.67 -7.28
CA GLU A 19 1.82 -11.65 -7.63
C GLU A 19 3.20 -11.23 -7.04
N SER A 20 3.94 -12.21 -6.53
CA SER A 20 5.12 -12.00 -5.68
C SER A 20 6.46 -12.40 -6.29
N GLU A 21 6.50 -13.12 -7.41
CA GLU A 21 7.73 -13.63 -8.02
C GLU A 21 8.10 -12.87 -9.30
N HIS A 22 7.12 -12.41 -10.04
CA HIS A 22 7.24 -11.78 -11.34
C HIS A 22 6.82 -10.30 -11.29
N TRP A 23 7.18 -9.59 -12.36
CA TRP A 23 6.79 -8.21 -12.57
C TRP A 23 5.55 -8.15 -13.44
N ASN A 24 4.52 -7.43 -13.00
CA ASN A 24 3.35 -7.13 -13.81
C ASN A 24 2.89 -5.68 -13.60
N LEU A 25 1.92 -5.22 -14.39
CA LEU A 25 1.47 -3.83 -14.37
C LEU A 25 0.77 -3.45 -13.05
N ALA A 26 -0.07 -4.33 -12.51
CA ALA A 26 -0.76 -4.08 -11.24
C ALA A 26 0.25 -3.92 -10.09
N LYS A 27 1.22 -4.83 -9.99
CA LYS A 27 2.32 -4.77 -9.03
C LYS A 27 3.18 -3.52 -9.25
N HIS A 28 3.42 -3.11 -10.49
CA HIS A 28 4.22 -1.92 -10.76
C HIS A 28 3.66 -0.67 -10.08
N TYR A 29 2.35 -0.42 -10.18
CA TYR A 29 1.72 0.75 -9.55
C TYR A 29 1.73 0.68 -8.02
N VAL A 30 1.53 -0.51 -7.46
CA VAL A 30 1.69 -0.74 -6.01
C VAL A 30 3.11 -0.46 -5.55
N LEU A 31 4.12 -1.01 -6.24
CA LEU A 31 5.53 -0.78 -5.88
C LEU A 31 5.95 0.68 -6.05
N LYS A 32 5.35 1.38 -7.02
CA LYS A 32 5.54 2.83 -7.18
C LYS A 32 5.04 3.57 -5.95
N ALA A 33 3.83 3.27 -5.48
CA ALA A 33 3.26 3.88 -4.29
C ALA A 33 4.00 3.50 -3.00
N ILE A 34 4.45 2.25 -2.83
CA ILE A 34 5.31 1.84 -1.69
C ILE A 34 6.62 2.65 -1.70
N ALA A 35 7.24 2.84 -2.87
CA ALA A 35 8.47 3.61 -2.96
C ALA A 35 8.25 5.11 -2.62
N VAL A 36 7.08 5.65 -2.96
CA VAL A 36 6.70 7.02 -2.55
C VAL A 36 6.44 7.10 -1.06
N ALA A 37 5.71 6.13 -0.48
CA ALA A 37 5.49 6.07 0.97
C ALA A 37 6.81 6.04 1.74
N SER A 38 7.75 5.19 1.31
CA SER A 38 9.09 5.10 1.93
C SER A 38 9.86 6.40 1.80
N TYR A 39 9.76 7.09 0.66
CA TYR A 39 10.37 8.41 0.51
C TYR A 39 9.75 9.44 1.45
N LEU A 40 8.42 9.47 1.53
CA LEU A 40 7.69 10.41 2.37
C LEU A 40 8.05 10.24 3.85
N GLU A 41 8.16 8.99 4.33
CA GLU A 41 8.65 8.67 5.67
C GLU A 41 10.08 9.15 5.90
N ASP A 42 10.99 8.88 4.96
CA ASP A 42 12.39 9.29 5.06
C ASP A 42 12.54 10.83 5.10
N SER A 43 11.58 11.55 4.50
CA SER A 43 11.54 13.02 4.43
C SER A 43 10.57 13.69 5.41
N TYR A 44 9.93 12.92 6.29
CA TYR A 44 9.03 13.43 7.31
C TYR A 44 9.85 14.19 8.37
N ASP A 45 9.42 15.41 8.68
CA ASP A 45 10.08 16.26 9.66
C ASP A 45 9.38 16.10 11.01
N SER A 46 10.00 15.35 11.91
CA SER A 46 9.43 15.09 13.24
C SER A 46 9.44 16.32 14.17
N VAL A 47 10.20 17.37 13.84
CA VAL A 47 10.24 18.60 14.63
C VAL A 47 9.09 19.51 14.25
N SER A 48 8.80 19.63 12.95
CA SER A 48 7.69 20.45 12.46
C SER A 48 6.37 19.67 12.31
N ASP A 49 6.40 18.35 12.50
CA ASP A 49 5.27 17.44 12.26
C ASP A 49 4.66 17.64 10.86
N THR A 50 5.51 17.58 9.82
CA THR A 50 5.08 17.91 8.45
C THR A 50 5.63 16.94 7.42
N TRP A 51 4.78 16.55 6.46
CA TRP A 51 5.17 15.72 5.33
C TRP A 51 5.68 16.57 4.16
N ARG A 52 6.82 16.19 3.57
CA ARG A 52 7.46 16.95 2.49
C ARG A 52 7.23 16.30 1.13
N PHE A 53 6.42 16.96 0.30
CA PHE A 53 6.20 16.53 -1.08
C PHE A 53 7.14 17.27 -2.03
N ASP A 54 8.21 16.59 -2.44
CA ASP A 54 9.09 17.06 -3.50
C ASP A 54 8.93 16.18 -4.75
N ALA A 55 8.52 16.79 -5.86
CA ALA A 55 8.39 16.11 -7.14
C ALA A 55 9.71 15.48 -7.60
N GLY A 56 10.84 16.14 -7.32
CA GLY A 56 12.17 15.62 -7.64
C GLY A 56 12.52 14.35 -6.87
N GLY A 57 12.26 14.35 -5.56
CA GLY A 57 12.41 13.22 -4.65
C GLY A 57 11.50 12.05 -5.00
N ILE A 58 10.21 12.31 -5.22
CA ILE A 58 9.22 11.32 -5.67
C ILE A 58 9.64 10.68 -7.00
N HIS A 59 10.11 11.48 -7.98
CA HIS A 59 10.60 10.95 -9.25
C HIS A 59 11.83 10.06 -9.07
N LYS A 60 12.77 10.42 -8.19
CA LYS A 60 13.94 9.58 -7.87
C LYS A 60 13.54 8.28 -7.17
N ALA A 61 12.59 8.34 -6.24
CA ALA A 61 12.11 7.19 -5.48
C ALA A 61 11.40 6.16 -6.36
N THR A 62 10.65 6.60 -7.37
CA THR A 62 9.86 5.75 -8.28
C THR A 62 10.67 5.06 -9.37
N LYS A 63 12.01 5.17 -9.35
CA LYS A 63 12.90 4.42 -10.26
C LYS A 63 12.83 2.91 -9.98
N LYS A 64 12.83 2.09 -11.04
CA LYS A 64 12.71 0.62 -10.97
C LYS A 64 13.70 -0.05 -10.01
N LYS A 65 14.95 0.44 -9.95
CA LYS A 65 15.96 -0.08 -9.01
C LYS A 65 15.56 0.13 -7.56
N ARG A 66 15.06 1.33 -7.21
CA ARG A 66 14.62 1.65 -5.84
C ARG A 66 13.33 0.90 -5.50
N MET A 67 12.34 0.86 -6.39
CA MET A 67 11.11 0.07 -6.19
C MET A 67 11.41 -1.40 -5.84
N LYS A 68 12.33 -2.06 -6.56
CA LYS A 68 12.74 -3.45 -6.26
C LYS A 68 13.47 -3.59 -4.92
N ALA A 69 14.27 -2.59 -4.53
CA ALA A 69 14.96 -2.60 -3.25
C ALA A 69 13.96 -2.45 -2.09
N VAL A 70 13.05 -1.47 -2.21
CA VAL A 70 12.02 -1.21 -1.21
C VAL A 70 11.04 -2.39 -1.12
N GLU A 71 10.67 -3.04 -2.24
CA GLU A 71 9.86 -4.27 -2.21
C GLU A 71 10.50 -5.33 -1.31
N LYS A 72 11.80 -5.61 -1.48
CA LYS A 72 12.51 -6.62 -0.70
C LYS A 72 12.56 -6.26 0.77
N GLU A 73 12.83 -5.01 1.08
CA GLU A 73 12.92 -4.50 2.45
C GLU A 73 11.57 -4.58 3.16
N ILE A 74 10.51 -4.03 2.55
CA ILE A 74 9.19 -3.95 3.19
C ILE A 74 8.57 -5.34 3.35
N THR A 75 8.72 -6.22 2.35
CA THR A 75 8.18 -7.57 2.43
C THR A 75 8.93 -8.40 3.48
N ALA A 76 10.25 -8.25 3.61
CA ALA A 76 11.02 -8.90 4.68
C ALA A 76 10.58 -8.40 6.07
N ARG A 77 10.37 -7.08 6.23
CA ARG A 77 9.90 -6.47 7.47
C ARG A 77 8.52 -6.99 7.88
N LEU A 78 7.56 -6.99 6.95
CA LEU A 78 6.20 -7.49 7.20
C LEU A 78 6.14 -9.00 7.43
N MET A 79 6.94 -9.80 6.71
CA MET A 79 7.07 -11.24 6.95
C MET A 79 7.62 -11.54 8.34
N LYS A 80 8.64 -10.78 8.80
CA LYS A 80 9.18 -10.90 10.17
C LYS A 80 8.14 -10.54 11.23
N LYS A 81 7.22 -9.59 10.93
CA LYS A 81 6.09 -9.23 11.81
C LYS A 81 4.92 -10.23 11.74
N HIS A 82 5.02 -11.27 10.89
CA HIS A 82 3.96 -12.23 10.55
C HIS A 82 2.71 -11.61 9.92
N MET A 83 2.86 -10.49 9.22
CA MET A 83 1.75 -9.74 8.62
C MET A 83 1.63 -9.93 7.10
N LEU A 84 2.62 -10.58 6.49
CA LEU A 84 2.64 -10.87 5.06
C LEU A 84 3.22 -12.26 4.85
N ARG A 85 2.67 -13.02 3.90
CA ARG A 85 3.17 -14.33 3.49
C ARG A 85 3.12 -14.47 1.97
N LYS A 86 3.91 -15.39 1.41
CA LYS A 86 3.83 -15.79 0.01
C LYS A 86 3.17 -17.16 -0.09
N VAL A 87 2.02 -17.23 -0.75
CA VAL A 87 1.26 -18.48 -0.93
C VAL A 87 1.21 -18.81 -2.43
N LYS A 88 1.06 -20.09 -2.78
CA LYS A 88 0.83 -20.48 -4.18
C LYS A 88 -0.46 -19.82 -4.67
N SER A 89 -0.41 -19.21 -5.85
CA SER A 89 -1.60 -18.62 -6.47
C SER A 89 -2.63 -19.70 -6.80
N LEU A 90 -3.91 -19.39 -6.62
CA LEU A 90 -5.01 -20.26 -7.04
C LEU A 90 -5.01 -20.46 -8.57
N LEU A 91 -4.65 -19.43 -9.35
CA LEU A 91 -4.52 -19.52 -10.80
C LEU A 91 -3.42 -20.49 -11.24
N GLY A 92 -2.39 -20.63 -10.41
CA GLY A 92 -1.32 -21.62 -10.62
C GLY A 92 -1.76 -23.08 -10.42
N CYS A 93 -2.93 -23.30 -9.82
CA CYS A 93 -3.50 -24.64 -9.61
C CYS A 93 -4.42 -25.09 -10.75
N ASP A 94 -5.02 -24.15 -11.49
CA ASP A 94 -6.13 -24.42 -12.43
C ASP A 94 -5.72 -24.32 -13.91
N LEU A 95 -4.72 -23.49 -14.21
CA LEU A 95 -4.13 -23.43 -15.54
C LEU A 95 -3.08 -24.53 -15.66
N PHE A 96 -3.09 -25.26 -16.79
CA PHE A 96 -1.99 -26.10 -17.28
C PHE A 96 -0.73 -25.26 -17.55
N TYR A 97 -0.27 -24.51 -16.55
CA TYR A 97 1.00 -23.82 -16.58
C TYR A 97 2.06 -24.89 -16.83
N ASN A 98 2.87 -24.68 -17.86
CA ASN A 98 4.13 -25.41 -18.02
C ASN A 98 4.77 -25.51 -16.63
N GLY A 99 4.99 -26.73 -16.13
CA GLY A 99 5.29 -27.02 -14.71
C GLY A 99 6.52 -26.32 -14.10
N ASN A 100 7.17 -25.45 -14.87
CA ASN A 100 8.31 -24.63 -14.47
C ASN A 100 7.92 -23.22 -13.99
N ILE A 101 6.69 -22.73 -14.17
CA ILE A 101 6.30 -21.37 -13.74
C ILE A 101 5.72 -21.42 -12.32
N LYS A 102 6.48 -20.90 -11.35
CA LYS A 102 6.04 -20.78 -9.94
C LYS A 102 5.34 -19.45 -9.73
N ILE A 103 4.01 -19.44 -9.72
CA ILE A 103 3.22 -18.25 -9.39
C ILE A 103 2.88 -18.27 -7.90
N LYS A 104 3.26 -17.20 -7.21
CA LYS A 104 2.91 -16.99 -5.80
C LYS A 104 2.31 -15.61 -5.61
N GLU A 105 1.41 -15.48 -4.66
CA GLU A 105 0.79 -14.22 -4.29
C GLU A 105 1.20 -13.82 -2.89
N TYR A 106 1.32 -12.51 -2.69
CA TYR A 106 1.37 -11.91 -1.37
C TYR A 106 -0.01 -12.01 -0.73
N VAL A 107 -0.06 -12.51 0.51
CA VAL A 107 -1.28 -12.57 1.32
C VAL A 107 -0.99 -11.86 2.62
N SER A 108 -1.73 -10.79 2.89
CA SER A 108 -1.63 -10.04 4.14
C SER A 108 -2.35 -10.79 5.27
N ASP A 109 -1.98 -10.49 6.51
CA ASP A 109 -2.76 -10.94 7.67
C ASP A 109 -4.15 -10.33 7.61
N SER A 110 -5.19 -11.16 7.61
CA SER A 110 -6.58 -10.73 7.37
C SER A 110 -7.05 -9.74 8.43
N LYS A 111 -6.71 -9.98 9.70
CA LYS A 111 -7.11 -9.12 10.81
C LYS A 111 -6.44 -7.75 10.71
N GLU A 112 -5.14 -7.72 10.46
CA GLU A 112 -4.42 -6.44 10.32
C GLU A 112 -4.88 -5.69 9.06
N PHE A 113 -5.09 -6.39 7.95
CA PHE A 113 -5.63 -5.79 6.72
C PHE A 113 -6.99 -5.13 6.94
N GLU A 114 -7.93 -5.84 7.58
CA GLU A 114 -9.26 -5.30 7.93
C GLU A 114 -9.15 -4.10 8.86
N ASN A 115 -8.34 -4.19 9.93
CA ASN A 115 -8.11 -3.08 10.84
C ASN A 115 -7.60 -1.82 10.10
N GLN A 116 -6.63 -1.96 9.19
CA GLN A 116 -6.10 -0.82 8.45
C GLN A 116 -7.16 -0.15 7.56
N ILE A 117 -8.05 -0.92 6.96
CA ILE A 117 -9.18 -0.37 6.19
C ILE A 117 -10.17 0.31 7.13
N ASP A 118 -10.51 -0.32 8.25
CA ASP A 118 -11.48 0.22 9.21
C ASP A 118 -11.00 1.52 9.84
N PHE A 119 -9.69 1.67 10.12
CA PHE A 119 -9.14 2.95 10.56
C PHE A 119 -9.33 4.06 9.53
N LEU A 120 -9.04 3.77 8.26
CA LEU A 120 -9.25 4.75 7.20
C LEU A 120 -10.74 5.05 7.01
N ARG A 121 -11.63 4.07 7.16
CA ARG A 121 -13.08 4.30 7.12
C ARG A 121 -13.54 5.19 8.27
N ALA A 122 -13.13 4.89 9.50
CA ALA A 122 -13.48 5.70 10.66
C ALA A 122 -13.04 7.16 10.46
N GLU A 123 -11.81 7.36 10.02
CA GLU A 123 -11.24 8.69 9.80
C GLU A 123 -11.96 9.51 8.71
N PHE A 124 -12.32 8.87 7.59
CA PHE A 124 -12.91 9.58 6.45
C PHE A 124 -14.45 9.59 6.43
N LEU A 125 -15.12 8.62 7.05
CA LEU A 125 -16.57 8.47 6.97
C LEU A 125 -17.29 8.89 8.25
N GLU A 126 -16.58 9.00 9.37
CA GLU A 126 -17.13 9.56 10.61
C GLU A 126 -16.80 11.06 10.75
N ASP A 127 -17.50 11.70 11.68
CA ASP A 127 -17.29 13.11 12.00
C ASP A 127 -15.99 13.29 12.77
N GLY A 128 -15.11 14.16 12.28
CA GLY A 128 -13.82 14.43 12.91
C GLY A 128 -12.76 14.93 11.94
N PRO A 129 -11.64 15.44 12.48
CA PRO A 129 -10.49 15.85 11.68
C PRO A 129 -9.85 14.64 11.00
N VAL A 130 -9.36 14.86 9.78
CA VAL A 130 -8.60 13.86 9.01
C VAL A 130 -7.11 14.15 9.22
N SER A 131 -6.33 13.14 9.58
CA SER A 131 -4.88 13.26 9.71
C SER A 131 -4.20 13.37 8.34
N GLU A 132 -3.04 14.02 8.31
CA GLU A 132 -2.23 14.13 7.11
C GLU A 132 -1.76 12.75 6.61
N GLU A 133 -1.42 11.83 7.53
CA GLU A 133 -1.07 10.45 7.20
C GLU A 133 -2.24 9.71 6.53
N GLY A 134 -3.47 9.88 7.05
CA GLY A 134 -4.69 9.34 6.45
C GLY A 134 -4.92 9.85 5.02
N MET A 135 -4.73 11.15 4.80
CA MET A 135 -4.78 11.76 3.46
C MET A 135 -3.73 11.19 2.52
N ILE A 136 -2.51 11.00 3.00
CA ILE A 136 -1.41 10.37 2.23
C ILE A 136 -1.78 8.94 1.85
N LEU A 137 -2.29 8.14 2.78
CA LEU A 137 -2.70 6.76 2.52
C LEU A 137 -3.78 6.68 1.43
N VAL A 138 -4.82 7.51 1.52
CA VAL A 138 -5.87 7.59 0.48
C VAL A 138 -5.28 8.04 -0.86
N TRP A 139 -4.39 9.03 -0.87
CA TRP A 139 -3.73 9.47 -2.09
C TRP A 139 -2.88 8.35 -2.73
N LEU A 140 -2.14 7.58 -1.94
CA LEU A 140 -1.39 6.42 -2.41
C LEU A 140 -2.32 5.35 -3.00
N LEU A 141 -3.44 5.04 -2.33
CA LEU A 141 -4.43 4.07 -2.81
C LEU A 141 -5.05 4.48 -4.16
N LYS A 142 -5.34 5.78 -4.35
CA LYS A 142 -5.81 6.31 -5.65
C LYS A 142 -4.75 6.14 -6.74
N ASN A 143 -3.50 6.50 -6.46
CA ASN A 143 -2.40 6.44 -7.42
C ASN A 143 -1.93 5.02 -7.75
N SER A 144 -2.30 4.02 -6.92
CA SER A 144 -1.99 2.61 -7.15
C SER A 144 -3.16 1.79 -7.66
N PHE A 145 -4.34 2.39 -7.86
CA PHE A 145 -5.60 1.71 -8.17
C PHE A 145 -6.06 0.71 -7.09
N CYS A 146 -5.55 0.84 -5.86
CA CYS A 146 -5.95 -0.01 -4.73
C CYS A 146 -7.13 0.56 -3.94
N ILE A 147 -7.64 1.74 -4.31
CA ILE A 147 -8.76 2.36 -3.59
C ILE A 147 -10.02 1.48 -3.56
N ASN A 148 -10.26 0.69 -4.62
CA ASN A 148 -11.40 -0.23 -4.69
C ASN A 148 -11.29 -1.43 -3.73
N GLU A 149 -10.08 -1.74 -3.26
CA GLU A 149 -9.86 -2.79 -2.25
C GLU A 149 -10.24 -2.30 -0.85
N ALA A 150 -10.14 -0.98 -0.62
CA ALA A 150 -10.42 -0.36 0.67
C ALA A 150 -11.84 0.23 0.76
N PHE A 151 -12.35 0.80 -0.33
CA PHE A 151 -13.60 1.56 -0.33
C PHE A 151 -14.50 1.23 -1.52
N SER A 152 -15.78 1.13 -1.25
CA SER A 152 -16.84 1.09 -2.26
C SER A 152 -16.99 2.42 -3.01
N LEU A 153 -17.58 2.40 -4.20
CA LEU A 153 -17.78 3.62 -5.01
C LEU A 153 -18.54 4.75 -4.27
N PRO A 154 -19.59 4.47 -3.47
CA PRO A 154 -20.23 5.50 -2.65
C PRO A 154 -19.32 6.08 -1.57
N GLU A 155 -18.49 5.25 -0.91
CA GLU A 155 -17.52 5.70 0.09
C GLU A 155 -16.43 6.58 -0.57
N GLN A 156 -15.92 6.19 -1.74
CA GLN A 156 -14.97 6.99 -2.51
C GLN A 156 -15.52 8.38 -2.83
N SER A 157 -16.80 8.46 -3.23
CA SER A 157 -17.47 9.74 -3.51
C SER A 157 -17.58 10.63 -2.26
N LYS A 158 -17.74 10.04 -1.06
CA LYS A 158 -17.76 10.77 0.21
C LYS A 158 -16.35 11.26 0.58
N ILE A 159 -15.34 10.40 0.41
CA ILE A 159 -13.93 10.74 0.62
C ILE A 159 -13.51 11.91 -0.26
N ASP A 160 -13.87 11.89 -1.54
CA ASP A 160 -13.54 12.97 -2.48
C ASP A 160 -14.16 14.31 -2.06
N LYS A 161 -15.39 14.30 -1.56
CA LYS A 161 -16.04 15.50 -1.00
C LYS A 161 -15.32 16.01 0.24
N LYS A 162 -15.06 15.12 1.21
CA LYS A 162 -14.38 15.47 2.47
C LYS A 162 -12.98 16.04 2.21
N ILE A 163 -12.22 15.45 1.28
CA ILE A 163 -10.90 15.97 0.89
C ILE A 163 -11.00 17.34 0.18
N GLY A 164 -12.05 17.58 -0.61
CA GLY A 164 -12.25 18.87 -1.29
C GLY A 164 -12.70 20.01 -0.37
N GLU A 165 -13.18 19.69 0.84
CA GLU A 165 -13.60 20.65 1.86
C GLU A 165 -12.45 21.07 2.80
N LEU A 166 -11.33 20.34 2.78
CA LEU A 166 -10.11 20.58 3.56
C LEU A 166 -9.12 21.45 2.79
#